data_AF-A0A8I1NW10-F1
#
_entry.id   AF-A0A8I1NW10-F1
#
_cell.length_a   1.000
_cell.length_b   1.000
_cell.length_c   1.000
_cell.angle_alpha   90.00
_cell.angle_beta   90.00
_cell.angle_gamma   90.00
#
_symmetry.space_group_name_H-M   'P 1'
#
loop_
_entity.id
_entity.type
_entity.pdbx_description
1 polymer ?
#
loop_
_entity_poly.entity_id
_entity_poly.type
_entity_poly.pdbx_seq_one_letter_code
_entity_poly.pdbx_strand_id
1 'polypeptide(L)'
;MVAAAGFSVTSALAANTPCSGKKGGIDHCQGKTFICRDGSVSKSKKNCQATMGSMGLLGSEESDMTPAVGDDCTCRSGTFCTGPRGGRYCVEDDGGKSYLRTD
;
A
#
# COMPACT_ATOMS: atom_id res chain seq x y z
N MET A 1 -11.80 -3.93 -49.56
CA MET A 1 -11.14 -4.80 -48.58
C MET A 1 -9.90 -4.07 -48.08
N VAL A 2 -9.87 -3.56 -46.84
CA VAL A 2 -8.72 -3.54 -45.91
C VAL A 2 -9.28 -3.11 -44.55
N ALA A 3 -9.44 -4.05 -43.62
CA ALA A 3 -9.73 -3.76 -42.22
C ALA A 3 -8.39 -3.53 -41.50
N ALA A 4 -8.06 -2.28 -41.19
CA ALA A 4 -6.87 -1.95 -40.41
C ALA A 4 -7.25 -1.93 -38.92
N ALA A 5 -7.01 -3.05 -38.23
CA ALA A 5 -7.09 -3.13 -36.77
C ALA A 5 -5.85 -2.44 -36.18
N GLY A 6 -6.00 -1.19 -35.73
CA GLY A 6 -4.98 -0.49 -34.96
C GLY A 6 -4.91 -1.03 -33.54
N PHE A 7 -3.87 -1.81 -33.22
CA PHE A 7 -3.53 -2.15 -31.84
C PHE A 7 -2.90 -0.94 -31.15
N SER A 8 -3.70 -0.19 -30.39
CA SER A 8 -3.19 0.84 -29.48
C SER A 8 -2.52 0.18 -28.28
N VAL A 9 -1.19 0.16 -28.27
CA VAL A 9 -0.40 -0.27 -27.11
C VAL A 9 -0.59 0.76 -26.00
N THR A 10 -1.45 0.47 -25.03
CA THR A 10 -1.61 1.34 -23.86
C THR A 10 -0.38 1.18 -22.97
N SER A 11 0.55 2.13 -23.06
CA SER A 11 1.67 2.27 -22.14
C SER A 11 1.14 2.42 -20.71
N ALA A 12 1.12 1.33 -19.96
CA ALA A 12 0.83 1.38 -18.52
C ALA A 12 1.98 2.12 -17.83
N LEU A 13 1.84 3.44 -17.68
CA LEU A 13 2.66 4.28 -16.81
C LEU A 13 2.33 3.93 -15.35
N ALA A 14 2.66 2.70 -14.95
CA ALA A 14 2.53 2.19 -13.60
C ALA A 14 3.79 2.53 -12.81
N ALA A 15 4.08 3.81 -12.65
CA ALA A 15 5.23 4.23 -11.86
C ALA A 15 4.81 5.37 -10.93
N ASN A 16 4.52 5.00 -9.68
CA ASN A 16 4.38 5.88 -8.51
C ASN A 16 2.98 6.46 -8.21
N THR A 17 1.90 6.03 -8.84
CA THR A 17 0.56 6.39 -8.37
C THR A 17 0.11 5.39 -7.29
N PRO A 18 -0.03 5.82 -6.02
CA PRO A 18 -0.48 4.93 -4.96
C PRO A 18 -1.90 4.41 -5.24
N CYS A 19 -2.15 3.15 -4.88
CA CYS A 19 -3.49 2.53 -4.90
C CYS A 19 -4.27 2.67 -6.23
N SER A 20 -3.61 2.51 -7.37
CA SER A 20 -4.25 2.63 -8.69
C SER A 20 -4.85 1.33 -9.25
N GLY A 21 -5.76 1.48 -10.23
CA GLY A 21 -6.44 0.37 -10.90
C GLY A 21 -7.36 -0.38 -9.95
N LYS A 22 -7.20 -1.70 -9.89
CA LYS A 22 -7.96 -2.62 -9.02
C LYS A 22 -7.93 -2.31 -7.52
N LYS A 23 -6.97 -1.50 -7.06
CA LYS A 23 -6.82 -1.10 -5.66
C LYS A 23 -7.84 -0.04 -5.20
N GLY A 24 -8.55 0.60 -6.14
CA GLY A 24 -9.70 1.45 -5.82
C GLY A 24 -9.39 2.84 -5.23
N GLY A 25 -8.14 3.27 -5.25
CA GLY A 25 -7.71 4.54 -4.65
C GLY A 25 -7.19 4.39 -3.22
N ILE A 26 -6.64 5.48 -2.69
CA ILE A 26 -6.14 5.52 -1.32
C ILE A 26 -7.34 5.56 -0.38
N ASP A 27 -7.34 4.70 0.63
CA ASP A 27 -8.30 4.71 1.73
C ASP A 27 -7.81 5.66 2.82
N HIS A 28 -6.62 5.41 3.37
CA HIS A 28 -5.95 6.26 4.36
C HIS A 28 -4.43 6.05 4.34
N CYS A 29 -3.71 6.86 5.13
CA CYS A 29 -2.28 6.73 5.34
C CYS A 29 -2.00 6.03 6.67
N GLN A 30 -1.15 5.01 6.65
CA GLN A 30 -0.52 4.47 7.84
C GLN A 30 0.94 4.95 7.85
N GLY A 31 1.13 6.15 8.41
CA GLY A 31 2.42 6.86 8.38
C GLY A 31 2.86 7.16 6.95
N LYS A 32 4.02 6.64 6.55
CA LYS A 32 4.51 6.79 5.16
C LYS A 32 3.81 5.87 4.16
N THR A 33 3.12 4.84 4.63
CA THR A 33 2.53 3.78 3.82
C THR A 33 1.11 4.14 3.39
N PHE A 34 0.76 3.94 2.12
CA PHE A 34 -0.62 4.14 1.65
C PHE A 34 -1.42 2.85 1.79
N ILE A 35 -2.56 2.93 2.47
CA ILE A 35 -3.53 1.84 2.57
C ILE A 35 -4.57 2.07 1.49
N CYS A 36 -4.82 1.03 0.71
CA CYS A 36 -5.72 1.07 -0.42
C CYS A 36 -7.10 0.59 -0.02
N ARG A 37 -8.14 0.97 -0.78
CA ARG A 37 -9.52 0.57 -0.47
C ARG A 37 -9.75 -0.93 -0.53
N ASP A 38 -8.95 -1.66 -1.32
CA ASP A 38 -8.96 -3.13 -1.36
C ASP A 38 -8.28 -3.78 -0.14
N GLY A 39 -7.87 -2.99 0.86
CA GLY A 39 -7.17 -3.49 2.05
C GLY A 39 -5.69 -3.78 1.80
N SER A 40 -5.20 -3.58 0.58
CA SER A 40 -3.80 -3.81 0.24
C SER A 40 -2.91 -2.64 0.60
N VAL A 41 -1.62 -2.95 0.74
CA VAL A 41 -0.60 -1.92 0.96
C VAL A 41 -0.05 -1.44 -0.38
N SER A 42 0.02 -0.14 -0.59
CA SER A 42 0.65 0.43 -1.77
C SER A 42 2.16 0.20 -1.74
N LYS A 43 2.71 -0.34 -2.85
CA LYS A 43 4.17 -0.49 -3.03
C LYS A 43 4.88 0.82 -3.42
N SER A 44 4.15 1.94 -3.41
CA SER A 44 4.72 3.25 -3.71
C SER A 44 5.80 3.61 -2.68
N LYS A 45 6.93 4.15 -3.15
CA LYS A 45 8.00 4.68 -2.28
C LYS A 45 7.72 6.11 -1.81
N LYS A 46 6.62 6.71 -2.25
CA LYS A 46 6.21 8.05 -1.81
C LYS A 46 5.82 7.99 -0.34
N ASN A 47 6.00 9.09 0.37
CA ASN A 47 5.48 9.22 1.72
C ASN A 47 4.02 9.67 1.64
N CYS A 48 3.11 8.84 2.16
CA CYS A 48 1.67 9.08 2.16
C CYS A 48 1.31 10.40 2.84
N GLN A 49 1.80 10.63 4.05
CA GLN A 49 1.60 11.89 4.78
C GLN A 49 2.20 13.10 4.03
N ALA A 50 3.37 12.97 3.42
CA ALA A 50 3.97 14.04 2.62
C ALA A 50 3.16 14.34 1.35
N THR A 51 2.44 13.34 0.81
CA THR A 51 1.61 13.48 -0.38
C THR A 51 0.20 14.00 -0.06
N MET A 52 -0.37 13.61 1.08
CA MET A 52 -1.73 14.00 1.51
C MET A 52 -1.79 15.34 2.25
N GLY A 53 -0.65 15.88 2.70
CA GLY A 53 -0.56 17.25 3.22
C GLY A 53 -0.76 17.36 4.74
N SER A 54 0.26 17.91 5.40
CA SER A 54 0.24 18.64 6.68
C SER A 54 -0.22 17.92 7.96
N MET A 55 0.73 17.37 8.73
CA MET A 55 0.93 17.59 10.19
C MET A 55 2.04 16.66 10.72
N GLY A 56 3.29 16.91 10.33
CA GLY A 56 4.43 16.03 10.67
C GLY A 56 5.65 16.72 11.26
N LEU A 57 5.50 17.90 11.88
CA LEU A 57 6.66 18.59 12.46
C LEU A 57 7.09 18.01 13.83
N LEU A 58 6.30 17.13 14.45
CA LEU A 58 6.61 16.50 15.74
C LEU A 58 5.97 15.10 15.79
N GLY A 59 6.74 14.03 15.53
CA GLY A 59 6.32 12.64 15.82
C GLY A 59 6.50 11.67 14.66
N SER A 60 7.74 11.39 14.24
CA SER A 60 8.05 10.48 13.12
C SER A 60 8.35 9.04 13.52
N GLU A 61 8.03 8.62 14.75
CA GLU A 61 8.33 7.26 15.22
C GLU A 61 7.07 6.45 15.58
N GLU A 62 5.90 7.09 15.69
CA GLU A 62 4.63 6.47 16.13
C GLU A 62 3.51 6.60 15.07
N SER A 63 3.85 6.54 13.79
CA SER A 63 2.83 6.43 12.72
C SER A 63 3.12 5.31 11.74
N ASP A 64 4.23 4.59 11.91
CA ASP A 64 4.46 3.37 11.15
C ASP A 64 3.53 2.26 11.65
N MET A 65 3.36 1.20 10.85
CA MET A 65 2.52 0.08 11.28
C MET A 65 3.06 -0.51 12.59
N THR A 66 2.16 -0.98 13.46
CA THR A 66 2.50 -1.56 14.75
C THR A 66 2.58 -3.09 14.64
N PRO A 67 3.51 -3.78 15.32
CA PRO A 67 3.49 -5.24 15.36
C PRO A 67 2.17 -5.73 15.99
N ALA A 68 1.49 -6.66 15.33
CA ALA A 68 0.32 -7.31 15.88
C ALA A 68 0.72 -8.19 17.07
N VAL A 69 -0.08 -8.16 18.13
CA VAL A 69 0.07 -9.02 19.30
C VAL A 69 -0.90 -10.19 19.15
N GLY A 70 -0.61 -11.11 18.22
CA GLY A 70 -1.45 -12.27 17.92
C GLY A 70 -1.42 -12.67 16.43
N ASP A 71 -2.41 -13.45 16.00
CA ASP A 71 -2.56 -13.90 14.62
C ASP A 71 -3.30 -12.88 13.72
N ASP A 72 -3.96 -11.88 14.32
CA ASP A 72 -4.73 -10.86 13.61
C ASP A 72 -3.86 -9.64 13.26
N CYS A 73 -3.19 -9.71 12.12
CA CYS A 73 -2.37 -8.60 11.59
C CYS A 73 -2.92 -8.07 10.28
N THR A 74 -3.94 -7.21 10.34
CA THR A 74 -4.57 -6.64 9.14
C THR A 74 -3.94 -5.31 8.73
N CYS A 75 -3.83 -5.11 7.41
CA CYS A 75 -3.27 -3.87 6.85
C CYS A 75 -4.13 -2.65 7.18
N ARG A 76 -5.46 -2.85 7.27
CA ARG A 76 -6.45 -1.79 7.57
C ARG A 76 -6.38 -1.33 9.03
N SER A 77 -6.06 -2.21 9.97
CA SER A 77 -5.85 -1.85 11.38
C SER A 77 -4.48 -1.22 11.64
N GLY A 78 -3.63 -1.11 10.61
CA GLY A 78 -2.27 -0.60 10.77
C GLY A 78 -1.36 -1.55 11.53
N THR A 79 -1.66 -2.85 11.51
CA THR A 79 -0.90 -3.88 12.22
C THR A 79 -0.16 -4.81 11.25
N PHE A 80 1.01 -5.29 11.64
CA PHE A 80 1.79 -6.23 10.84
C PHE A 80 2.26 -7.44 11.65
N CYS A 81 2.30 -8.59 10.99
CA CYS A 81 3.00 -9.77 11.47
C CYS A 81 4.43 -9.81 10.93
N THR A 82 5.32 -10.45 11.67
CA THR A 82 6.66 -10.77 11.19
C THR A 82 6.75 -12.26 10.94
N GLY A 83 7.06 -12.65 9.70
CA GLY A 83 7.21 -14.06 9.34
C GLY A 83 8.51 -14.67 9.89
N PRO A 84 8.68 -16.00 9.81
CA PRO A 84 9.85 -16.71 10.34
C PRO A 84 11.18 -16.29 9.70
N ARG A 85 11.15 -15.61 8.54
CA ARG A 85 12.33 -15.04 7.87
C ARG A 85 12.56 -13.55 8.18
N GLY A 86 11.88 -12.99 9.18
CA GLY A 86 11.99 -11.58 9.55
C GLY A 86 11.27 -10.60 8.59
N GLY A 87 10.53 -11.11 7.59
CA GLY A 87 9.76 -10.28 6.67
C GLY A 87 8.45 -9.80 7.30
N ARG A 88 8.19 -8.49 7.25
CA ARG A 88 6.95 -7.88 7.74
C ARG A 88 5.83 -8.00 6.70
N TYR A 89 4.66 -8.46 7.12
CA TYR A 89 3.48 -8.58 6.27
C TYR A 89 2.22 -8.24 7.05
N CYS A 90 1.17 -7.83 6.34
CA CYS A 90 -0.16 -7.67 6.88
C CYS A 90 -1.15 -8.37 5.95
N VAL A 91 -2.32 -8.69 6.50
CA VAL A 91 -3.41 -9.39 5.82
C VAL A 91 -4.39 -8.37 5.27
N GLU A 92 -4.74 -8.56 4.01
CA GLU A 92 -5.69 -7.76 3.23
C GLU A 92 -7.12 -8.24 3.53
N ASP A 93 -8.14 -7.44 3.21
CA ASP A 93 -9.53 -7.82 3.47
C ASP A 93 -9.95 -9.10 2.72
N ASP A 94 -9.32 -9.39 1.58
CA ASP A 94 -9.53 -10.61 0.76
C ASP A 94 -8.79 -11.85 1.33
N GLY A 95 -8.11 -11.73 2.47
CA GLY A 95 -7.27 -12.78 3.06
C GLY A 95 -5.89 -12.92 2.39
N GLY A 96 -5.60 -12.07 1.40
CA GLY A 96 -4.27 -11.94 0.81
C GLY A 96 -3.24 -11.41 1.80
N LYS A 97 -1.95 -11.66 1.55
CA LYS A 97 -0.86 -11.11 2.36
C LYS A 97 -0.10 -10.05 1.57
N SER A 98 -0.07 -8.85 2.12
CA SER A 98 0.70 -7.72 1.60
C SER A 98 1.97 -7.54 2.43
N TYR A 99 3.13 -7.63 1.78
CA TYR A 99 4.42 -7.44 2.45
C TYR A 99 4.73 -5.96 2.59
N LEU A 100 5.08 -5.55 3.82
CA LEU A 100 5.53 -4.20 4.10
C LEU A 100 7.00 -4.05 3.73
N ARG A 101 7.37 -2.82 3.34
CA ARG A 101 8.77 -2.48 3.18
C ARG A 101 9.37 -2.19 4.55
N THR A 102 10.46 -2.86 4.87
CA THR A 102 11.40 -2.41 5.89
C THR A 102 12.37 -1.49 5.19
N ASP A 103 12.12 -0.20 5.35
CA ASP A 103 13.03 0.88 4.97
C ASP A 103 14.04 1.08 6.11
#